data_AF-A0A7R5KBD5-F1
#
_entry.id   AF-A0A7R5KBD5-F1
#
_cell.length_a   1.000
_cell.length_b   1.000
_cell.length_c   1.000
_cell.angle_alpha   90.00
_cell.angle_beta   90.00
_cell.angle_gamma   90.00
#
_symmetry.space_group_name_H-M   'P 1'
#
loop_
_entity.id
_entity.type
_entity.pdbx_description
1 polymer ?
#
loop_
_entity_poly.entity_id
_entity_poly.type
_entity_poly.pdbx_seq_one_letter_code
_entity_poly.pdbx_strand_id
1 'polypeptide(L)'
;MCAAGRRWGRRQRVLLWGVLLAAWEAAWGQLRYSVPEEMPKGSFVGDVAKDLGLQMPELRDRGARVVTGGRTQYFALHGKTGHLVTAERVDREQLCRLVEQCVLRCELIVDGETKVYEIEVEITDINDNAPTFKEIELQERISEMTSNEDERLASCWENWRMNVFLAEQWSDVVPGAKACAIFSVTLVSLS
;
A
#
# COMPACT_ATOMS: atom_id res chain seq x y z
N MET A 1 -49.33 4.00 17.51
CA MET A 1 -48.56 4.01 16.25
C MET A 1 -48.23 2.55 15.93
N CYS A 2 -48.95 1.93 14.99
CA CYS A 2 -48.75 0.51 14.66
C CYS A 2 -47.61 0.39 13.63
N ALA A 3 -46.53 -0.30 14.01
CA ALA A 3 -45.49 -0.71 13.08
C ALA A 3 -46.06 -1.80 12.15
N ALA A 4 -46.41 -1.42 10.92
CA ALA A 4 -46.74 -2.37 9.88
C ALA A 4 -45.47 -3.14 9.48
N GLY A 5 -45.26 -4.30 10.09
CA GLY A 5 -44.24 -5.25 9.65
C GLY A 5 -44.54 -5.67 8.22
N ARG A 6 -43.79 -5.13 7.24
CA ARG A 6 -43.88 -5.53 5.83
C ARG A 6 -43.48 -6.99 5.70
N ARG A 7 -44.48 -7.88 5.69
CA ARG A 7 -44.29 -9.32 5.48
C ARG A 7 -43.88 -9.53 4.02
N TRP A 8 -42.59 -9.71 3.77
CA TRP A 8 -42.06 -9.89 2.42
C TRP A 8 -42.66 -11.15 1.77
N GLY A 9 -43.38 -10.97 0.65
CA GLY A 9 -43.98 -12.07 -0.11
C GLY A 9 -42.92 -13.06 -0.61
N ARG A 10 -43.30 -14.34 -0.75
CA ARG A 10 -42.39 -15.43 -1.17
C ARG A 10 -41.65 -15.10 -2.49
N ARG A 11 -42.32 -14.43 -3.43
CA ARG A 11 -41.74 -13.95 -4.70
C ARG A 11 -40.63 -12.91 -4.48
N GLN A 12 -40.82 -11.99 -3.55
CA GLN A 12 -39.88 -10.92 -3.27
C GLN A 12 -38.62 -11.44 -2.57
N ARG A 13 -38.75 -12.48 -1.73
CA ARG A 13 -37.60 -13.23 -1.18
C ARG A 13 -36.81 -13.95 -2.27
N VAL A 14 -37.46 -14.63 -3.21
CA VAL A 14 -36.78 -15.33 -4.31
C VAL A 14 -36.01 -14.34 -5.20
N LEU A 15 -36.62 -13.19 -5.51
CA LEU A 15 -35.93 -12.12 -6.25
C LEU A 15 -34.70 -11.60 -5.49
N LEU A 16 -34.82 -11.38 -4.18
CA LEU A 16 -33.70 -10.92 -3.35
C LEU A 16 -32.55 -11.93 -3.32
N TRP A 17 -32.86 -13.22 -3.18
CA TRP A 17 -31.86 -14.30 -3.25
C TRP A 17 -31.19 -14.39 -4.63
N GLY A 18 -31.95 -14.24 -5.71
CA GLY A 18 -31.40 -14.21 -7.06
C GLY A 18 -30.45 -13.03 -7.29
N VAL A 19 -30.80 -11.84 -6.79
CA VAL A 19 -29.92 -10.67 -6.84
C VAL A 19 -28.65 -10.88 -6.02
N LEU A 20 -28.76 -11.46 -4.83
CA LEU A 20 -27.59 -11.76 -3.99
C LEU A 20 -26.65 -12.78 -4.63
N LEU A 21 -27.19 -13.83 -5.27
CA LEU A 21 -26.39 -14.82 -6.01
C LEU A 21 -25.70 -14.19 -7.21
N ALA A 22 -26.40 -13.36 -7.99
CA ALA A 22 -25.81 -12.67 -9.13
C ALA A 22 -24.72 -11.68 -8.70
N ALA A 23 -24.92 -10.96 -7.60
CA ALA A 23 -23.92 -10.06 -7.03
C ALA A 23 -22.69 -10.81 -6.50
N TRP A 24 -22.89 -12.01 -5.93
CA TRP A 24 -21.81 -12.87 -5.47
C TRP A 24 -20.95 -13.38 -6.63
N GLU A 25 -21.59 -13.93 -7.68
CA GLU A 25 -20.89 -14.38 -8.89
C GLU A 25 -20.11 -13.23 -9.56
N ALA A 26 -20.67 -12.02 -9.60
CA ALA A 26 -19.99 -10.85 -10.13
C ALA A 26 -18.75 -10.41 -9.31
N ALA A 27 -18.69 -10.77 -8.02
CA ALA A 27 -17.56 -10.45 -7.14
C ALA A 27 -16.39 -11.45 -7.25
N TRP A 28 -16.58 -12.63 -7.86
CA TRP A 28 -15.61 -13.74 -7.89
C TRP A 28 -14.63 -13.70 -9.08
N GLY A 29 -14.42 -12.54 -9.70
CA GLY A 29 -13.67 -12.44 -10.97
C GLY A 29 -12.23 -11.95 -10.88
N GLN A 30 -11.80 -11.33 -9.79
CA GLN A 30 -10.53 -10.60 -9.75
C GLN A 30 -9.59 -11.13 -8.66
N LEU A 31 -8.42 -11.63 -9.06
CA LEU A 31 -7.42 -12.15 -8.15
C LEU A 31 -6.58 -10.99 -7.60
N ARG A 32 -6.60 -10.81 -6.28
CA ARG A 32 -5.91 -9.72 -5.58
C ARG A 32 -4.93 -10.25 -4.54
N TYR A 33 -3.68 -9.80 -4.61
CA TYR A 33 -2.65 -10.07 -3.62
C TYR A 33 -2.10 -8.76 -3.05
N SER A 34 -1.58 -8.80 -1.82
CA SER A 34 -0.85 -7.68 -1.23
C SER A 34 0.58 -8.09 -0.93
N VAL A 35 1.53 -7.22 -1.27
CA VAL A 35 2.96 -7.47 -1.14
C VAL A 35 3.67 -6.24 -0.59
N PRO A 36 4.51 -6.37 0.45
CA PRO A 36 5.37 -5.29 0.89
C PRO A 36 6.36 -4.88 -0.20
N GLU A 37 6.66 -3.59 -0.26
CA GLU A 37 7.77 -3.12 -1.08
C GLU A 37 9.13 -3.67 -0.59
N GLU A 38 10.19 -3.39 -1.35
CA GLU A 38 11.55 -3.83 -1.05
C GLU A 38 11.75 -5.37 -0.99
N MET A 39 10.77 -6.15 -1.43
CA MET A 39 10.91 -7.61 -1.44
C MET A 39 12.10 -8.06 -2.31
N PRO A 40 12.95 -8.98 -1.80
CA PRO A 40 14.06 -9.50 -2.58
C PRO A 40 13.57 -10.32 -3.77
N LYS A 41 14.41 -10.43 -4.80
CA LYS A 41 14.12 -11.23 -5.98
C LYS A 41 13.94 -12.70 -5.59
N GLY A 42 12.91 -13.33 -6.14
CA GLY A 42 12.52 -14.70 -5.84
C GLY A 42 11.63 -14.86 -4.59
N SER A 43 11.21 -13.76 -3.96
CA SER A 43 10.24 -13.81 -2.86
C SER A 43 8.90 -14.37 -3.31
N PHE A 44 8.25 -15.14 -2.44
CA PHE A 44 6.91 -15.67 -2.67
C PHE A 44 5.85 -14.59 -2.43
N VAL A 45 4.95 -14.43 -3.40
CA VAL A 45 3.81 -13.50 -3.32
C VAL A 45 2.53 -14.27 -3.00
N GLY A 46 2.21 -15.29 -3.79
CA GLY A 46 0.93 -16.01 -3.70
C GLY A 46 0.86 -17.26 -4.57
N ASP A 47 -0.11 -18.13 -4.28
CA ASP A 47 -0.32 -19.38 -5.00
C ASP A 47 -1.43 -19.24 -6.06
N VAL A 48 -1.02 -18.76 -7.23
CA VAL A 48 -1.94 -18.49 -8.36
C VAL A 48 -2.52 -19.77 -8.94
N ALA A 49 -1.75 -20.87 -8.93
CA ALA A 49 -2.22 -22.16 -9.44
C ALA A 49 -3.43 -22.66 -8.65
N LYS A 50 -3.36 -22.56 -7.31
CA LYS A 50 -4.44 -22.99 -6.43
C LYS A 50 -5.68 -22.11 -6.57
N ASP A 51 -5.51 -20.80 -6.64
CA ASP A 51 -6.63 -19.85 -6.68
C ASP A 51 -7.37 -19.89 -8.02
N LEU A 52 -6.67 -20.20 -9.11
CA LEU A 52 -7.26 -20.42 -10.44
C LEU A 52 -7.75 -21.86 -10.66
N GLY A 53 -7.49 -22.78 -9.72
CA GLY A 53 -7.82 -24.20 -9.84
C GLY A 53 -7.04 -24.93 -10.95
N LEU A 54 -5.86 -24.41 -11.33
CA LEU A 54 -5.00 -25.01 -12.35
C LEU A 54 -4.19 -26.15 -11.73
N GLN A 55 -4.17 -27.32 -12.38
CA GLN A 55 -3.37 -28.44 -11.89
C GLN A 55 -1.88 -28.17 -12.14
N MET A 56 -1.06 -28.33 -11.11
CA MET A 56 0.41 -28.21 -11.16
C MET A 56 1.07 -28.90 -12.37
N PRO A 57 0.73 -30.16 -12.75
CA PRO A 57 1.29 -30.79 -13.94
C PRO A 57 0.93 -30.08 -15.24
N GLU A 58 -0.27 -29.48 -15.35
CA GLU A 58 -0.69 -28.76 -16.55
C GLU A 58 0.11 -27.46 -16.74
N LEU A 59 0.41 -26.74 -15.66
CA LEU A 59 1.27 -25.55 -15.72
C LEU A 59 2.71 -25.89 -16.13
N ARG A 60 3.23 -27.02 -15.63
CA ARG A 60 4.61 -27.46 -15.93
C ARG A 60 4.77 -27.92 -17.37
N ASP A 61 3.80 -28.69 -17.86
CA ASP A 61 3.90 -29.32 -19.18
C ASP A 61 3.47 -28.37 -20.30
N ARG A 62 2.53 -27.44 -20.03
CA ARG A 62 2.06 -26.48 -21.03
C ARG A 62 2.82 -25.16 -21.01
N GLY A 63 3.35 -24.75 -19.86
CA GLY A 63 3.99 -23.45 -19.67
C GLY A 63 2.96 -22.38 -19.33
N ALA A 64 3.33 -21.47 -18.44
CA ALA A 64 2.55 -20.28 -18.14
C ALA A 64 3.49 -19.11 -17.92
N ARG A 65 3.09 -17.95 -18.41
CA ARG A 65 3.90 -16.72 -18.36
C ARG A 65 3.07 -15.56 -17.84
N VAL A 66 3.69 -14.77 -16.99
CA VAL A 66 3.11 -13.52 -16.49
C VAL A 66 3.60 -12.41 -17.42
N VAL A 67 2.66 -11.58 -17.88
CA VAL A 67 2.91 -10.41 -18.68
C VAL A 67 2.39 -9.20 -17.91
N THR A 68 3.26 -8.22 -17.71
CA THR A 68 2.86 -6.94 -17.13
C THR A 68 2.63 -5.96 -18.28
N GLY A 69 1.63 -5.09 -18.19
CA GLY A 69 1.36 -4.06 -19.22
C GLY A 69 2.46 -2.98 -19.34
N GLY A 70 3.47 -3.03 -18.45
CA GLY A 70 4.60 -2.10 -18.41
C GLY A 70 5.83 -2.57 -19.17
N ARG A 71 6.89 -1.76 -19.09
CA ARG A 71 8.17 -2.00 -19.77
C ARG A 71 9.08 -2.97 -18.98
N THR A 72 8.82 -3.12 -17.69
CA THR A 72 9.53 -3.96 -16.72
C THR A 72 8.58 -5.01 -16.16
N GLN A 73 9.07 -6.25 -16.00
CA GLN A 73 8.32 -7.34 -15.38
C GLN A 73 8.70 -7.44 -13.91
N TYR A 74 7.83 -6.96 -13.03
CA TYR A 74 8.06 -7.01 -11.57
C TYR A 74 7.75 -8.38 -10.97
N PHE A 75 6.85 -9.14 -11.60
CA PHE A 75 6.42 -10.46 -11.13
C PHE A 75 6.65 -11.52 -12.20
N ALA A 76 6.99 -12.72 -11.75
CA ALA A 76 7.17 -13.89 -12.58
C ALA A 76 6.47 -15.09 -11.96
N LEU A 77 6.18 -16.10 -12.77
CA LEU A 77 5.65 -17.38 -12.28
C LEU A 77 6.78 -18.38 -12.09
N HIS A 78 6.78 -19.07 -10.96
CA HIS A 78 7.71 -20.16 -10.71
C HIS A 78 7.27 -21.44 -11.43
N GLY A 79 8.01 -21.84 -12.48
CA GLY A 79 7.59 -22.93 -13.39
C GLY A 79 7.43 -24.33 -12.77
N LYS A 80 7.96 -24.59 -11.56
CA LYS A 80 7.81 -25.89 -10.88
C LYS A 80 6.62 -25.95 -9.92
N THR A 81 6.21 -24.80 -9.37
CA THR A 81 5.24 -24.72 -8.26
C THR A 81 4.04 -23.86 -8.60
N GLY A 82 4.02 -23.15 -9.73
CA GLY A 82 2.89 -22.28 -10.10
C GLY A 82 2.69 -21.09 -9.15
N HIS A 83 3.71 -20.74 -8.37
CA HIS A 83 3.66 -19.62 -7.42
C HIS A 83 4.07 -18.32 -8.11
N LEU A 84 3.39 -17.22 -7.78
CA LEU A 84 3.81 -15.89 -8.17
C LEU A 84 4.99 -15.49 -7.30
N VAL A 85 6.07 -15.06 -7.95
CA VAL A 85 7.31 -14.64 -7.32
C VAL A 85 7.73 -13.26 -7.80
N THR A 86 8.44 -12.53 -6.95
CA THR A 86 8.99 -11.22 -7.28
C THR A 86 10.20 -11.38 -8.21
N ALA A 87 10.15 -10.84 -9.41
CA ALA A 87 11.24 -10.92 -10.40
C ALA A 87 12.26 -9.78 -10.21
N GLU A 88 11.77 -8.59 -9.88
CA GLU A 88 12.57 -7.39 -9.68
C GLU A 88 12.16 -6.67 -8.39
N ARG A 89 13.10 -5.96 -7.77
CA ARG A 89 12.83 -5.21 -6.54
C ARG A 89 11.81 -4.11 -6.86
N VAL A 90 10.71 -4.11 -6.14
CA VAL A 90 9.63 -3.14 -6.28
C VAL A 90 9.92 -1.97 -5.35
N ASP A 91 9.92 -0.77 -5.91
CA ASP A 91 10.13 0.50 -5.23
C ASP A 91 8.88 1.36 -5.49
N ARG A 92 8.13 1.65 -4.44
CA ARG A 92 6.82 2.34 -4.55
C ARG A 92 7.02 3.79 -4.95
N GLU A 93 8.11 4.44 -4.56
CA GLU A 93 8.42 5.83 -4.89
C GLU A 93 8.66 6.01 -6.39
N GLN A 94 9.26 5.01 -7.04
CA GLN A 94 9.47 5.01 -8.49
C GLN A 94 8.17 4.76 -9.28
N LEU A 95 7.27 3.93 -8.75
CA LEU A 95 6.06 3.50 -9.44
C LEU A 95 4.85 4.42 -9.18
N CYS A 96 4.64 4.77 -7.93
CA CYS A 96 3.38 5.32 -7.40
C CYS A 96 3.62 6.55 -6.50
N ARG A 97 4.52 7.45 -6.90
CA ARG A 97 4.94 8.64 -6.15
C ARG A 97 3.82 9.50 -5.53
N LEU A 98 2.65 9.55 -6.16
CA LEU A 98 1.54 10.47 -5.81
C LEU A 98 0.23 9.76 -5.46
N VAL A 99 0.22 8.43 -5.41
CA VAL A 99 -1.02 7.64 -5.27
C VAL A 99 -1.03 6.93 -3.91
N GLU A 100 -2.14 7.05 -3.18
CA GLU A 100 -2.31 6.39 -1.87
C GLU A 100 -2.32 4.86 -1.98
N GLN A 101 -2.95 4.31 -3.03
CA GLN A 101 -3.01 2.88 -3.29
C GLN A 101 -2.23 2.55 -4.56
N CYS A 102 -1.09 1.87 -4.41
CA CYS A 102 -0.28 1.42 -5.52
C CYS A 102 -0.69 0.00 -5.92
N VAL A 103 -1.36 -0.13 -7.06
CA VAL A 103 -1.81 -1.44 -7.58
C VAL A 103 -1.15 -1.71 -8.93
N LEU A 104 -0.42 -2.82 -9.01
CA LEU A 104 0.20 -3.31 -10.23
C LEU A 104 -0.70 -4.37 -10.87
N ARG A 105 -1.02 -4.18 -12.15
CA ARG A 105 -1.82 -5.13 -12.94
C ARG A 105 -0.94 -6.03 -13.77
N CYS A 106 -1.17 -7.33 -13.65
CA CYS A 106 -0.47 -8.37 -14.40
C CYS A 106 -1.48 -9.32 -15.03
N GLU A 107 -1.14 -9.83 -16.20
CA GLU A 107 -1.92 -10.83 -16.91
C GLU A 107 -1.17 -12.15 -16.89
N LEU A 108 -1.83 -13.22 -16.45
CA LEU A 108 -1.32 -14.58 -16.58
C LEU A 108 -1.87 -15.21 -17.85
N ILE A 109 -0.95 -15.62 -18.73
CA ILE A 109 -1.25 -16.35 -19.94
C ILE A 109 -0.78 -17.79 -19.74
N VAL A 110 -1.72 -18.73 -19.80
CA VAL A 110 -1.43 -20.17 -19.76
C VAL A 110 -1.30 -20.65 -21.19
N ASP A 111 -0.13 -21.15 -21.58
CA ASP A 111 0.06 -21.69 -22.92
C ASP A 111 -0.84 -22.94 -23.08
N GLY A 112 -1.51 -23.08 -24.23
CA GLY A 112 -2.42 -24.19 -24.51
C GLY A 112 -3.92 -23.91 -24.31
N GLU A 113 -4.30 -22.89 -23.55
CA GLU A 113 -5.67 -22.35 -23.53
C GLU A 113 -5.62 -20.85 -23.80
N THR A 114 -6.44 -20.32 -24.70
CA THR A 114 -6.50 -18.87 -24.97
C THR A 114 -7.26 -18.14 -23.84
N LYS A 115 -6.88 -18.40 -22.59
CA LYS A 115 -7.41 -17.79 -21.38
C LYS A 115 -6.35 -16.86 -20.80
N VAL A 116 -6.80 -15.67 -20.45
CA VAL A 116 -5.99 -14.65 -19.79
C VAL A 116 -6.64 -14.37 -18.45
N TYR A 117 -5.85 -14.46 -17.39
CA TYR A 117 -6.30 -14.15 -16.04
C TYR A 117 -5.69 -12.84 -15.59
N GLU A 118 -6.53 -11.91 -15.14
CA GLU A 118 -6.08 -10.63 -14.59
C GLU A 118 -5.77 -10.78 -13.10
N ILE A 119 -4.57 -10.36 -12.72
CA ILE A 119 -4.05 -10.39 -11.36
C ILE A 119 -3.70 -8.96 -10.97
N GLU A 120 -4.25 -8.51 -9.85
CA GLU A 120 -3.90 -7.23 -9.24
C GLU A 120 -3.03 -7.48 -8.00
N VAL A 121 -1.86 -6.84 -7.96
CA VAL A 121 -0.97 -6.89 -6.81
C VAL A 121 -0.88 -5.50 -6.20
N GLU A 122 -1.40 -5.37 -4.99
CA GLU A 122 -1.29 -4.17 -4.18
C GLU A 122 0.08 -4.13 -3.51
N ILE A 123 0.79 -3.02 -3.67
CA ILE A 123 2.07 -2.77 -3.02
C ILE A 123 1.83 -2.00 -1.74
N THR A 124 2.19 -2.60 -0.61
CA THR A 124 2.09 -1.96 0.70
C THR A 124 3.39 -1.24 1.03
N ASP A 125 3.26 0.05 1.36
CA ASP A 125 4.35 0.92 1.79
C ASP A 125 4.95 0.44 3.11
N ILE A 126 6.28 0.39 3.18
CA ILE A 126 7.07 0.20 4.38
C ILE A 126 7.73 1.53 4.68
N ASN A 127 7.78 1.94 5.94
CA ASN A 127 8.45 3.18 6.31
C ASN A 127 9.99 3.05 6.28
N ASP A 128 10.57 2.85 5.10
CA ASP A 128 12.01 2.79 4.83
C ASP A 128 12.59 4.19 4.55
N ASN A 129 11.74 5.14 4.18
CA ASN A 129 12.10 6.51 3.87
C ASN A 129 12.02 7.42 5.10
N ALA A 130 13.18 7.68 5.72
CA ALA A 130 13.28 8.67 6.79
C ALA A 130 13.01 10.10 6.26
N PRO A 131 12.28 10.95 7.01
CA PRO A 131 12.00 12.31 6.59
C PRO A 131 13.31 13.10 6.44
N THR A 132 13.47 13.77 5.29
CA THR A 132 14.63 14.63 5.03
C THR A 132 14.26 16.10 5.17
N PHE A 133 14.97 16.82 6.03
CA PHE A 133 14.85 18.27 6.14
C PHE A 133 15.70 18.97 5.07
N LYS A 134 15.20 20.09 4.51
CA LYS A 134 15.96 20.91 3.56
C LYS A 134 17.20 21.53 4.20
N GLU A 135 17.07 21.89 5.47
CA GLU A 135 18.14 22.45 6.30
C GLU A 135 18.29 21.56 7.52
N ILE A 136 19.54 21.14 7.79
CA ILE A 136 19.89 20.33 8.96
C ILE A 136 19.81 21.17 10.24
N GLU A 137 20.04 22.48 10.10
CA GLU A 137 19.92 23.46 11.17
C GLU A 137 19.08 24.63 10.68
N LEU A 138 17.97 24.90 11.38
CA LEU A 138 17.08 26.01 11.08
C LEU A 138 17.19 27.02 12.22
N GLN A 139 17.75 28.20 11.94
CA GLN A 139 17.99 29.25 12.94
C GLN A 139 16.99 30.41 12.76
N GLU A 140 15.88 30.35 13.51
CA GLU A 140 14.94 31.48 13.60
C GLU A 140 15.31 32.42 14.75
N ARG A 141 15.23 33.72 14.49
CA ARG A 141 15.41 34.77 15.52
C ARG A 141 14.07 35.41 15.80
N ILE A 142 13.56 35.17 17.01
CA ILE A 142 12.30 35.74 17.49
C ILE A 142 12.65 36.88 18.44
N SER A 143 12.07 38.06 18.23
CA SER A 143 12.26 39.17 19.17
C SER A 143 11.41 38.93 20.42
N GLU A 144 11.93 39.27 21.59
CA GLU A 144 11.18 39.15 22.86
C GLU A 144 9.93 40.05 22.93
N MET A 145 9.81 40.97 21.96
CA MET A 145 8.69 41.89 21.81
C MET A 145 7.58 41.33 20.91
N THR A 146 7.73 40.14 20.33
CA THR A 146 6.65 39.48 19.58
C THR A 146 5.52 39.12 20.53
N SER A 147 4.29 39.50 20.18
CA SER A 147 3.11 39.15 20.96
C SER A 147 2.76 37.67 20.77
N ASN A 148 2.08 37.07 21.75
CA ASN A 148 1.61 35.67 21.67
C ASN A 148 0.57 35.43 20.55
N GLU A 149 0.12 36.50 19.87
CA GLU A 149 -0.87 36.49 18.78
C GLU A 149 -0.25 36.79 17.41
N ASP A 150 1.08 36.70 17.27
CA ASP A 150 1.70 36.78 15.94
C ASP A 150 1.41 35.51 15.13
N GLU A 151 0.71 35.65 13.99
CA GLU A 151 0.47 34.57 12.99
C GLU A 151 1.76 33.88 12.51
N ARG A 152 2.94 34.49 12.74
CA ARG A 152 4.25 33.92 12.45
C ARG A 152 4.64 32.77 13.42
N LEU A 153 4.11 32.76 14.64
CA LEU A 153 4.31 31.66 15.60
C LEU A 153 3.40 30.46 15.28
N ALA A 154 2.22 30.70 14.66
CA ALA A 154 1.35 29.64 14.16
C ALA A 154 2.00 28.86 13.01
N SER A 155 2.73 29.55 12.12
CA SER A 155 3.53 28.89 11.07
C SER A 155 4.58 27.92 11.64
N CYS A 156 5.19 28.23 12.78
CA CYS A 156 6.20 27.38 13.40
C CYS A 156 5.55 26.14 14.03
N TRP A 157 4.39 26.31 14.68
CA TRP A 157 3.59 25.22 15.23
C TRP A 157 2.98 24.30 14.18
N GLU A 158 2.46 24.83 13.06
CA GLU A 158 1.88 24.02 11.97
C GLU A 158 2.96 23.21 11.24
N ASN A 159 4.15 23.78 11.04
CA ASN A 159 5.28 23.08 10.46
C ASN A 159 5.86 22.01 11.41
N TRP A 160 5.74 22.22 12.73
CA TRP A 160 6.04 21.18 13.74
C TRP A 160 4.96 20.09 13.78
N ARG A 161 3.67 20.44 13.77
CA ARG A 161 2.55 19.48 13.84
C ARG A 161 2.52 18.51 12.66
N MET A 162 2.98 18.94 11.49
CA MET A 162 3.18 18.09 10.31
C MET A 162 4.36 17.10 10.46
N ASN A 163 5.39 17.44 11.25
CA ASN A 163 6.61 16.64 11.39
C ASN A 163 6.65 15.78 12.67
N VAL A 164 5.83 16.09 13.69
CA VAL A 164 5.77 15.34 14.96
C VAL A 164 5.03 14.00 14.83
N PHE A 165 4.04 13.89 13.94
CA PHE A 165 3.28 12.64 13.78
C PHE A 165 4.17 11.48 13.27
N LEU A 166 5.29 11.79 12.61
CA LEU A 166 6.30 10.80 12.21
C LEU A 166 7.35 10.52 13.30
N ALA A 167 7.53 11.40 14.28
CA ALA A 167 8.55 11.23 15.33
C ALA A 167 8.10 10.29 16.45
N GLU A 168 6.81 10.26 16.80
CA GLU A 168 6.27 9.39 17.86
C GLU A 168 6.39 7.90 17.53
N GLN A 169 6.54 7.51 16.26
CA GLN A 169 6.64 6.11 15.85
C GLN A 169 8.08 5.55 15.89
N TRP A 170 9.09 6.40 16.07
CA TRP A 170 10.51 6.01 16.09
C TRP A 170 11.10 5.86 17.51
N SER A 171 10.41 6.29 18.57
CA SER A 171 10.92 6.17 19.95
C SER A 171 11.08 4.71 20.40
N ASP A 172 10.34 3.79 19.80
CA ASP A 172 10.24 2.40 20.27
C ASP A 172 11.26 1.44 19.61
N VAL A 173 11.99 1.88 18.57
CA VAL A 173 12.81 0.98 17.73
C VAL A 173 14.32 1.07 18.02
N VAL A 174 14.81 2.13 18.69
CA VAL A 174 16.26 2.28 18.96
C VAL A 174 16.53 2.61 20.44
N PRO A 175 16.87 1.61 21.29
CA PRO A 175 17.27 1.86 22.67
C PRO A 175 18.66 2.52 22.67
N GLY A 176 18.70 3.84 22.60
CA GLY A 176 19.94 4.63 22.52
C GLY A 176 19.86 5.88 21.66
N ALA A 177 18.80 6.06 20.86
CA ALA A 177 18.54 7.29 20.15
C ALA A 177 17.98 8.36 21.10
N LYS A 178 18.84 8.89 21.97
CA LYS A 178 18.69 10.26 22.49
C LYS A 178 18.93 11.21 21.32
N ALA A 179 18.04 11.21 20.33
CA ALA A 179 18.15 12.12 19.20
C ALA A 179 17.91 13.54 19.72
N CYS A 180 18.99 14.32 19.70
CA CYS A 180 19.11 15.78 19.70
C CYS A 180 17.79 16.56 19.52
N ALA A 181 16.95 16.55 20.55
CA ALA A 181 15.87 17.50 20.73
C ALA A 181 16.02 18.14 22.12
N ILE A 182 17.25 18.54 22.46
CA ILE A 182 17.44 19.54 23.50
C ILE A 182 17.61 20.85 22.75
N PHE A 183 16.48 21.56 22.59
CA PHE A 183 16.52 23.00 22.36
C PHE A 183 17.27 23.61 23.55
N SER A 184 18.57 23.83 23.41
CA SER A 184 19.27 24.78 24.25
C SER A 184 18.85 26.15 23.73
N VAL A 185 17.81 26.72 24.34
CA VAL A 185 17.48 28.14 24.16
C VAL A 185 18.58 28.92 24.89
N THR A 186 19.70 29.14 24.21
CA THR A 186 20.71 30.06 24.69
C THR A 186 20.24 31.46 24.33
N LEU A 187 19.57 32.12 25.27
CA LEU A 187 19.27 33.55 25.24
C LEU A 187 20.59 34.32 25.16
N VAL A 188 21.02 34.70 23.96
CA VAL A 188 22.07 35.70 23.78
C VAL A 188 21.37 37.05 23.84
N SER A 189 21.44 37.72 25.00
CA SER A 189 21.06 39.13 25.12
C SER A 189 21.87 39.95 24.11
N LEU A 190 21.21 40.48 23.10
CA LEU A 190 21.73 41.61 22.33
C LEU A 190 21.37 42.87 23.12
N SER A 191 22.39 43.52 23.70
CA SER A 191 22.32 44.89 24.23
C SER A 191 22.24 45.91 23.09
#